data_AF-A0A428H652-F1
#
_entry.id   AF-A0A428H652-F1
#
_cell.length_a   1.000
_cell.length_b   1.000
_cell.length_c   1.000
_cell.angle_alpha   90.00
_cell.angle_beta   90.00
_cell.angle_gamma   90.00
#
_symmetry.space_group_name_H-M   'P 1'
#
loop_
_entity.id
_entity.type
_entity.pdbx_description
1 polymer ?
#
loop_
_entity_poly.entity_id
_entity_poly.type
_entity_poly.pdbx_seq_one_letter_code
_entity_poly.pdbx_strand_id
1 'polypeptide(L)'
;MSEFKILLIDDDVEQEQQLKEAIENFNKKYFINKTSKILGITEEKQLAKLYILNNKEAVYNKLKEDFDLSSEIDEISKFSVTYKVADTPEKAMVLLYKDNFHALIVDLKLETDDNNKEDENYSGNVLLKNIISKEIIPIIVRTGFPNKMTQEINRNIIKSCSKETPTLEEVVEELIDYYNTSIFSIFGSRRKVDKHIKDFFWNILPECFINKKEEINGLDKGIQEKVIIRYVSSWLNNKYMFNDGYLDVEPIEMYMFPNPIDKICNCDIYKDDDSNEKFIVLTPACDLANDKAENILFAKIQSYESVDEFNKTIQKCSEQQKTEEKISNGNRNKLASWSRNSHEKSMRYHFLPKVGFFDGGFIDFSLLTCLKYDREKNEFAERNLVKIGTITDSFKRDIIARFSSYYQRQGQPTFNADSILKKYL
;
A
#
# COMPACT_ATOMS: atom_id res chain seq x y z
N MET A 1 0.87 20.99 10.33
CA MET A 1 0.80 20.32 11.65
C MET A 1 1.74 21.07 12.57
N SER A 2 1.28 21.55 13.73
CA SER A 2 2.09 22.35 14.67
C SER A 2 2.77 21.51 15.74
N GLU A 3 2.33 20.28 15.99
CA GLU A 3 2.90 19.41 17.01
C GLU A 3 2.96 17.97 16.52
N PHE A 4 4.08 17.28 16.79
CA PHE A 4 4.24 15.84 16.62
C PHE A 4 4.49 15.17 17.97
N LYS A 5 3.42 14.72 18.61
CA LYS A 5 3.41 14.02 19.89
C LYS A 5 3.69 12.51 19.79
N ILE A 6 4.70 12.05 20.52
CA ILE A 6 5.13 10.64 20.65
C ILE A 6 4.70 10.09 22.03
N LEU A 7 4.30 8.83 22.10
CA LEU A 7 4.18 8.11 23.39
C LEU A 7 5.34 7.13 23.52
N LEU A 8 6.19 7.33 24.53
CA LEU A 8 7.16 6.35 24.98
C LEU A 8 6.48 5.41 25.98
N ILE A 9 6.57 4.12 25.72
CA ILE A 9 6.08 3.06 26.61
C ILE A 9 7.30 2.25 27.03
N ASP A 10 7.85 2.59 28.18
CA ASP A 10 9.08 2.02 28.74
C ASP A 10 9.09 2.30 30.26
N ASP A 11 9.51 1.30 31.06
CA ASP A 11 9.71 1.45 32.51
C ASP A 11 11.11 2.00 32.86
N ASP A 12 11.99 2.11 31.86
CA ASP A 12 13.36 2.62 31.98
C ASP A 12 13.45 4.16 31.90
N VAL A 13 13.81 4.77 33.03
CA VAL A 13 14.01 6.23 33.17
C VAL A 13 15.17 6.74 32.31
N GLU A 14 16.18 5.91 32.02
CA GLU A 14 17.30 6.31 31.18
C GLU A 14 16.84 6.57 29.74
N GLN A 15 15.98 5.70 29.21
CA GLN A 15 15.42 5.85 27.87
C GLN A 15 14.52 7.09 27.76
N GLU A 16 13.79 7.45 28.82
CA GLU A 16 13.05 8.72 28.88
C GLU A 16 13.99 9.92 28.73
N GLN A 17 15.09 9.95 29.49
CA GLN A 17 16.04 11.06 29.44
C GLN A 17 16.73 11.15 28.07
N GLN A 18 17.12 10.02 27.48
CA GLN A 18 17.69 9.99 26.14
C GLN A 18 16.67 10.46 25.08
N LEU A 19 15.39 10.11 25.20
CA LEU A 19 14.34 10.58 24.28
C LEU A 19 14.14 12.09 24.39
N LYS A 20 14.15 12.62 25.62
CA LYS A 20 14.07 14.06 25.86
C LYS A 20 15.19 14.81 25.14
N GLU A 21 16.43 14.37 25.32
CA GLU A 21 17.60 14.97 24.67
C GLU A 21 17.52 14.86 23.14
N ALA A 22 17.10 13.69 22.62
CA ALA A 22 16.89 13.48 21.19
C ALA A 22 15.84 14.43 20.61
N ILE A 23 14.71 14.62 21.30
CA ILE A 23 13.63 15.53 20.87
C ILE A 23 14.07 16.99 20.91
N GLU A 24 14.77 17.41 21.97
CA GLU A 24 15.32 18.78 22.08
C GLU A 24 16.31 19.06 20.94
N ASN A 25 17.21 18.12 20.67
CA ASN A 25 18.16 18.19 19.56
C ASN A 25 17.45 18.24 18.21
N PHE A 26 16.53 17.31 17.94
CA PHE A 26 15.76 17.26 16.69
C PHE A 26 15.02 18.57 16.43
N ASN A 27 14.28 19.08 17.43
CA ASN A 27 13.53 20.33 17.32
C ASN A 27 14.45 21.52 16.98
N LYS A 28 15.64 21.57 17.58
CA LYS A 28 16.65 22.60 17.29
C LYS A 28 17.19 22.45 15.87
N LYS A 29 17.65 21.25 15.47
CA LYS A 29 18.21 20.99 14.13
C LYS A 29 17.19 21.25 13.03
N TYR A 30 15.96 20.77 13.20
CA TYR A 30 14.86 20.98 12.27
C TYR A 30 14.59 22.47 12.05
N PHE A 31 14.52 23.24 13.14
CA PHE A 31 14.31 24.68 13.08
C PHE A 31 15.45 25.38 12.32
N ILE A 32 16.71 25.12 12.70
CA ILE A 32 17.90 25.68 12.02
C ILE A 32 17.89 25.37 10.53
N ASN A 33 17.67 24.10 10.15
CA ASN A 33 17.72 23.67 8.75
C ASN A 33 16.65 24.33 7.90
N LYS A 34 15.42 24.46 8.42
CA LYS A 34 14.31 25.09 7.70
C LYS A 34 14.51 26.60 7.56
N THR A 35 14.87 27.30 8.64
CA THR A 35 15.04 28.76 8.61
C THR A 35 16.26 29.17 7.82
N SER A 36 17.38 28.45 7.92
CA SER A 36 18.59 28.73 7.14
C SER A 36 18.33 28.64 5.64
N LYS A 37 17.49 27.69 5.21
CA LYS A 37 17.09 27.58 3.80
C LYS A 37 16.26 28.78 3.33
N ILE A 38 15.36 29.29 4.16
CA ILE A 38 14.50 30.44 3.85
C ILE A 38 15.30 31.73 3.82
N LEU A 39 16.17 31.93 4.82
CA LEU A 39 17.02 33.11 4.96
C LEU A 39 18.24 33.09 4.03
N GLY A 40 18.48 32.00 3.30
CA GLY A 40 19.63 31.85 2.40
C GLY A 40 20.98 31.77 3.14
N ILE A 41 20.99 31.29 4.39
CA ILE A 41 22.20 31.13 5.20
C ILE A 41 22.95 29.90 4.70
N THR A 42 24.02 30.13 3.94
CA THR A 42 24.88 29.07 3.37
C THR A 42 26.29 29.05 3.95
N GLU A 43 26.68 30.07 4.71
CA GLU A 43 28.00 30.15 5.34
C GLU A 43 28.11 29.18 6.52
N GLU A 44 29.05 28.22 6.43
CA GLU A 44 29.28 27.21 7.48
C GLU A 44 29.54 27.83 8.86
N LYS A 45 30.27 28.95 8.91
CA LYS A 45 30.57 29.66 10.17
C LYS A 45 29.31 30.22 10.83
N GLN A 46 28.33 30.67 10.03
CA GLN A 46 27.07 31.18 10.57
C GLN A 46 26.19 30.04 11.07
N LEU A 47 26.09 28.95 10.30
CA LEU A 47 25.38 27.74 10.72
C LEU A 47 25.94 27.17 12.02
N ALA A 48 27.27 27.05 12.13
CA ALA A 48 27.94 26.55 13.33
C ALA A 48 27.57 27.37 14.59
N LYS A 49 27.47 28.70 14.48
CA LYS A 49 27.03 29.56 15.59
C LYS A 49 25.62 29.22 16.06
N LEU A 50 24.70 28.92 15.14
CA LEU A 50 23.33 28.54 15.48
C LEU A 50 23.29 27.17 16.18
N TYR A 51 24.09 26.21 15.71
CA TYR A 51 24.13 24.86 16.30
C TYR A 51 24.69 24.82 17.73
N ILE A 52 25.61 25.74 18.07
CA ILE A 52 26.20 25.89 19.42
C ILE A 52 25.18 26.38 20.45
N LEU A 53 24.08 27.01 20.03
CA LEU A 53 23.06 27.50 20.96
C LEU A 53 22.36 26.36 21.70
N ASN A 54 22.01 26.64 22.95
CA ASN A 54 21.55 25.62 23.90
C ASN A 54 20.24 24.96 23.47
N ASN A 55 19.29 25.72 22.93
CA ASN A 55 17.96 25.22 22.57
C ASN A 55 17.36 25.98 21.39
N LYS A 56 16.21 25.50 20.90
CA LYS A 56 15.47 26.11 19.78
C LYS A 56 15.10 27.57 20.02
N GLU A 57 14.76 27.94 21.25
CA GLU A 57 14.35 29.30 21.62
C GLU A 57 15.52 30.29 21.52
N ALA A 58 16.71 29.89 21.97
CA ALA A 58 17.93 30.67 21.80
C ALA A 58 18.27 30.90 20.32
N VAL A 59 18.08 29.88 19.47
CA VAL A 59 18.24 30.00 18.01
C VAL A 59 17.23 31.00 17.43
N TYR A 60 15.96 30.89 17.81
CA TYR A 60 14.91 31.79 17.34
C TYR A 60 15.19 33.25 17.72
N ASN A 61 15.55 33.50 18.98
CA ASN A 61 15.90 34.84 19.45
C ASN A 61 17.12 35.39 18.71
N LYS A 62 18.14 34.55 18.46
CA LYS A 62 19.33 34.98 17.71
C LYS A 62 19.00 35.36 16.27
N LEU A 63 18.18 34.56 15.59
CA LEU A 63 17.74 34.88 14.22
C LEU A 63 16.88 36.15 14.17
N LYS A 64 16.09 36.41 15.22
CA LYS A 64 15.29 37.63 15.35
C LYS A 64 16.13 38.90 15.52
N GLU A 65 17.30 38.78 16.14
CA GLU A 65 18.26 39.89 16.24
C GLU A 65 18.98 40.14 14.91
N ASP A 66 19.39 39.06 14.23
CA ASP A 66 20.24 39.12 13.05
C ASP A 66 19.44 39.39 11.75
N PHE A 67 18.13 39.09 11.74
CA PHE A 67 17.26 39.18 10.56
C PHE A 67 15.86 39.73 10.92
N ASP A 68 15.21 40.37 9.95
CA ASP A 68 13.78 40.67 10.03
C ASP A 68 12.97 39.40 9.73
N LEU A 69 12.35 38.80 10.76
CA LEU A 69 11.70 37.51 10.62
C LEU A 69 10.39 37.62 9.84
N SER A 70 10.23 36.77 8.83
CA SER A 70 8.97 36.63 8.10
C SER A 70 7.94 35.84 8.91
N SER A 71 6.66 36.00 8.56
CA SER A 71 5.57 35.19 9.12
C SER A 71 5.77 33.68 8.94
N GLU A 72 6.53 33.28 7.92
CA GLU A 72 6.86 31.87 7.64
C GLU A 72 7.80 31.29 8.70
N ILE A 73 8.76 32.08 9.21
CA ILE A 73 9.68 31.63 10.28
C ILE A 73 8.92 31.48 11.60
N ASP A 74 7.96 32.36 11.87
CA ASP A 74 7.06 32.26 13.03
C ASP A 74 6.16 31.02 12.98
N GLU A 75 5.79 30.56 11.79
CA GLU A 75 5.06 29.29 11.64
C GLU A 75 5.97 28.08 11.87
N ILE A 76 7.21 28.12 11.39
CA ILE A 76 8.18 27.04 11.61
C ILE A 76 8.54 26.94 13.09
N SER A 77 8.66 28.07 13.80
CA SER A 77 8.96 28.08 15.24
C SER A 77 7.84 27.44 16.07
N LYS A 78 6.59 27.46 15.59
CA LYS A 78 5.45 26.78 16.24
C LYS A 78 5.51 25.27 16.12
N PHE A 79 6.23 24.72 15.13
CA PHE A 79 6.39 23.27 15.03
C PHE A 79 7.25 22.73 16.18
N SER A 80 6.79 21.66 16.82
CA SER A 80 7.56 20.94 17.83
C SER A 80 7.22 19.46 17.88
N VAL A 81 8.23 18.63 18.12
CA VAL A 81 8.08 17.26 18.58
C VAL A 81 7.97 17.28 20.10
N THR A 82 7.01 16.55 20.64
CA THR A 82 6.75 16.42 22.08
C THR A 82 6.56 14.96 22.45
N TYR A 83 6.65 14.62 23.73
CA TYR A 83 6.42 13.24 24.18
C TYR A 83 5.64 13.15 25.49
N LYS A 84 5.06 11.98 25.74
CA LYS A 84 4.61 11.51 27.06
C LYS A 84 5.19 10.13 27.34
N VAL A 85 5.21 9.73 28.61
CA VAL A 85 5.73 8.44 29.05
C VAL A 85 4.65 7.62 29.76
N ALA A 86 4.60 6.34 29.43
CA ALA A 86 3.91 5.31 30.17
C ALA A 86 4.92 4.25 30.63
N ASP A 87 4.97 4.02 31.94
CA ASP A 87 5.82 3.03 32.59
C ASP A 87 5.14 1.66 32.73
N THR A 88 3.83 1.58 32.47
CA THR A 88 3.08 0.31 32.46
C THR A 88 2.13 0.20 31.26
N PRO A 89 1.75 -1.03 30.85
CA PRO A 89 0.75 -1.24 29.81
C PRO A 89 -0.59 -0.55 30.08
N GLU A 90 -1.06 -0.53 31.33
CA GLU A 90 -2.34 0.10 31.71
C GLU A 90 -2.27 1.61 31.51
N LYS A 91 -1.19 2.24 31.98
CA LYS A 91 -0.98 3.68 31.80
C LYS A 91 -0.89 4.05 30.33
N ALA A 92 -0.22 3.21 29.52
CA ALA A 92 -0.16 3.38 28.08
C ALA A 92 -1.55 3.38 27.44
N MET A 93 -2.38 2.38 27.77
CA MET A 93 -3.75 2.30 27.24
C MET A 93 -4.63 3.47 27.70
N VAL A 94 -4.50 3.92 28.95
CA VAL A 94 -5.22 5.10 29.45
C VAL A 94 -4.79 6.37 28.70
N LEU A 95 -3.49 6.54 28.43
CA LEU A 95 -3.00 7.68 27.66
C LEU A 95 -3.47 7.63 26.21
N LEU A 96 -3.37 6.48 25.54
CA LEU A 96 -3.86 6.29 24.17
C LEU A 96 -5.36 6.59 24.03
N TYR A 97 -6.15 6.32 25.08
CA TYR A 97 -7.57 6.66 25.10
C TYR A 97 -7.83 8.16 25.31
N LYS A 98 -7.07 8.82 26.20
CA LYS A 98 -7.30 10.21 26.61
C LYS A 98 -6.69 11.24 25.67
N ASP A 99 -5.58 10.91 25.05
CA ASP A 99 -4.74 11.81 24.27
C ASP A 99 -4.58 11.34 22.83
N ASN A 100 -4.17 12.27 21.97
CA ASN A 100 -3.84 11.95 20.59
C ASN A 100 -2.33 11.83 20.45
N PHE A 101 -1.87 10.72 19.90
CA PHE A 101 -0.47 10.48 19.58
C PHE A 101 -0.32 10.26 18.08
N HIS A 102 0.86 10.62 17.56
CA HIS A 102 1.19 10.45 16.15
C HIS A 102 2.10 9.25 15.92
N ALA A 103 2.82 8.81 16.95
CA ALA A 103 3.70 7.65 16.90
C ALA A 103 3.96 7.10 18.30
N LEU A 104 4.34 5.83 18.36
CA LEU A 104 4.65 5.10 19.58
C LEU A 104 6.08 4.54 19.54
N ILE A 105 6.77 4.61 20.68
CA ILE A 105 8.01 3.86 20.94
C ILE A 105 7.69 2.90 22.08
N VAL A 106 7.92 1.60 21.88
CA VAL A 106 7.46 0.55 22.82
C VAL A 106 8.62 -0.37 23.20
N ASP A 107 8.91 -0.52 24.49
CA ASP A 107 9.74 -1.64 24.98
C ASP A 107 8.90 -2.91 25.07
N LEU A 108 9.55 -4.06 24.85
CA LEU A 108 8.93 -5.38 25.02
C LEU A 108 8.81 -5.76 26.49
N LYS A 109 9.76 -5.34 27.32
CA LYS A 109 9.81 -5.69 28.73
C LYS A 109 9.26 -4.51 29.54
N LEU A 110 8.02 -4.62 29.99
CA LEU A 110 7.34 -3.59 30.79
C LEU A 110 6.95 -4.12 32.17
N GLU A 111 7.15 -5.41 32.43
CA GLU A 111 6.87 -6.04 33.72
C GLU A 111 8.07 -6.84 34.22
N THR A 112 8.23 -6.86 35.56
CA THR A 112 9.36 -7.54 36.21
C THR A 112 9.41 -9.05 35.97
N ASP A 113 8.25 -9.69 35.76
CA ASP A 113 8.10 -11.13 35.58
C ASP A 113 8.20 -11.60 34.11
N ASP A 114 8.37 -10.68 33.15
CA ASP A 114 8.46 -11.01 31.72
C ASP A 114 9.59 -12.01 31.40
N ASN A 115 10.67 -12.00 32.17
CA ASN A 115 11.77 -12.96 32.00
C ASN A 115 11.37 -14.42 32.26
N ASN A 116 10.25 -14.65 32.98
CA ASN A 116 9.71 -15.98 33.26
C ASN A 116 8.58 -16.37 32.29
N LYS A 117 8.22 -15.50 31.35
CA LYS A 117 7.18 -15.73 30.35
C LYS A 117 7.79 -16.19 29.03
N GLU A 118 7.01 -16.92 28.25
CA GLU A 118 7.32 -17.16 26.84
C GLU A 118 7.34 -15.84 26.08
N ASP A 119 8.13 -15.74 25.00
CA ASP A 119 8.35 -14.49 24.27
C ASP A 119 7.03 -13.83 23.84
N GLU A 120 6.04 -14.60 23.38
CA GLU A 120 4.71 -14.07 22.98
C GLU A 120 3.93 -13.41 24.11
N ASN A 121 4.21 -13.80 25.36
CA ASN A 121 3.54 -13.34 26.57
C ASN A 121 4.29 -12.21 27.27
N TYR A 122 5.38 -11.70 26.70
CA TYR A 122 5.98 -10.44 27.15
C TYR A 122 4.91 -9.35 27.19
N SER A 123 4.84 -8.61 28.29
CA SER A 123 3.87 -7.54 28.50
C SER A 123 3.80 -6.55 27.33
N GLY A 124 4.93 -6.17 26.73
CA GLY A 124 4.98 -5.33 25.55
C GLY A 124 4.42 -5.99 24.29
N ASN A 125 4.61 -7.30 24.09
CA ASN A 125 3.97 -8.03 22.98
C ASN A 125 2.45 -8.08 23.14
N VAL A 126 1.95 -8.37 24.35
CA VAL A 126 0.51 -8.35 24.66
C VAL A 126 -0.07 -6.94 24.41
N LEU A 127 0.64 -5.90 24.85
CA LEU A 127 0.25 -4.51 24.62
C LEU A 127 0.21 -4.17 23.13
N LEU A 128 1.22 -4.56 22.36
CA LEU A 128 1.26 -4.33 20.91
C LEU A 128 0.05 -4.97 20.20
N LYS A 129 -0.31 -6.22 20.54
CA LYS A 129 -1.52 -6.88 20.00
C LYS A 129 -2.79 -6.06 20.31
N ASN A 130 -2.89 -5.53 21.53
CA ASN A 130 -4.01 -4.68 21.95
C ASN A 130 -4.04 -3.33 21.23
N ILE A 131 -2.90 -2.73 20.91
CA ILE A 131 -2.81 -1.47 20.17
C ILE A 131 -3.17 -1.70 18.70
N ILE A 132 -2.57 -2.69 18.05
CA ILE A 132 -2.78 -2.98 16.61
C ILE A 132 -4.24 -3.34 16.30
N SER A 133 -4.94 -3.97 17.24
CA SER A 133 -6.37 -4.28 17.08
C SER A 133 -7.30 -3.06 17.17
N LYS A 134 -6.80 -1.90 17.62
CA LYS A 134 -7.62 -0.71 17.90
C LYS A 134 -7.18 0.54 17.15
N GLU A 135 -5.89 0.68 16.85
CA GLU A 135 -5.29 1.91 16.36
C GLU A 135 -4.38 1.62 15.15
N ILE A 136 -4.47 2.50 14.14
CA ILE A 136 -3.53 2.53 13.02
C ILE A 136 -2.57 3.69 13.29
N ILE A 137 -1.40 3.38 13.85
CA ILE A 137 -0.39 4.36 14.26
C ILE A 137 1.02 3.81 13.99
N PRO A 138 1.99 4.63 13.56
CA PRO A 138 3.39 4.21 13.49
C PRO A 138 3.91 3.74 14.85
N ILE A 139 4.55 2.58 14.87
CA ILE A 139 5.14 1.98 16.08
C ILE A 139 6.56 1.52 15.75
N ILE A 140 7.51 1.88 16.62
CA ILE A 140 8.84 1.26 16.67
C ILE A 140 9.01 0.59 18.03
N VAL A 141 9.36 -0.70 18.00
CA VAL A 141 9.71 -1.46 19.19
C VAL A 141 11.19 -1.23 19.48
N ARG A 142 11.51 -0.61 20.62
CA ARG A 142 12.89 -0.35 21.03
C ARG A 142 13.16 -1.09 22.33
N THR A 143 14.00 -2.11 22.27
CA THR A 143 14.12 -3.06 23.39
C THR A 143 15.53 -3.65 23.50
N GLY A 144 15.89 -4.16 24.69
CA GLY A 144 17.09 -4.97 24.89
C GLY A 144 16.99 -6.38 24.26
N PHE A 145 15.77 -6.82 23.89
CA PHE A 145 15.52 -8.17 23.40
C PHE A 145 14.76 -8.19 22.06
N PRO A 146 15.29 -7.59 20.98
CA PRO A 146 14.56 -7.40 19.72
C PRO A 146 14.12 -8.75 19.09
N ASN A 147 14.86 -9.82 19.35
CA ASN A 147 14.53 -11.16 18.87
C ASN A 147 13.27 -11.75 19.51
N LYS A 148 12.82 -11.23 20.66
CA LYS A 148 11.63 -11.69 21.39
C LYS A 148 10.31 -11.08 20.90
N MET A 149 10.36 -10.22 19.87
CA MET A 149 9.14 -9.68 19.26
C MET A 149 8.32 -10.82 18.63
N THR A 150 7.03 -10.90 18.96
CA THR A 150 6.14 -11.95 18.45
C THR A 150 6.12 -12.01 16.91
N GLN A 151 5.96 -13.22 16.37
CA GLN A 151 5.88 -13.45 14.92
C GLN A 151 4.52 -13.04 14.33
N GLU A 152 3.49 -12.89 15.16
CA GLU A 152 2.16 -12.45 14.72
C GLU A 152 2.16 -10.99 14.22
N ILE A 153 3.13 -10.18 14.65
CA ILE A 153 3.23 -8.79 14.22
C ILE A 153 4.07 -8.71 12.94
N ASN A 154 3.49 -8.07 11.91
CA ASN A 154 4.16 -7.87 10.64
C ASN A 154 5.35 -6.90 10.79
N ARG A 155 6.57 -7.48 10.80
CA ARG A 155 7.84 -6.74 10.94
C ARG A 155 8.16 -5.81 9.77
N ASN A 156 7.44 -5.91 8.65
CA ASN A 156 7.55 -4.94 7.55
C ASN A 156 6.81 -3.62 7.86
N ILE A 157 5.91 -3.62 8.84
CA ILE A 157 5.12 -2.44 9.25
C ILE A 157 5.62 -1.91 10.59
N ILE A 158 5.88 -2.80 11.55
CA ILE A 158 6.38 -2.44 12.89
C ILE A 158 7.80 -2.96 13.01
N LYS A 159 8.77 -2.05 13.06
CA LYS A 159 10.17 -2.40 13.21
C LYS A 159 10.52 -2.65 14.67
N SER A 160 11.49 -3.53 14.89
CA SER A 160 12.15 -3.70 16.19
C SER A 160 13.62 -3.36 16.07
N CYS A 161 14.12 -2.56 17.01
CA CYS A 161 15.51 -2.17 17.12
C CYS A 161 16.03 -2.34 18.55
N SER A 162 17.36 -2.41 18.68
CA SER A 162 17.99 -2.47 20.01
C SER A 162 17.96 -1.10 20.69
N LYS A 163 18.13 -1.06 22.01
CA LYS A 163 18.34 0.21 22.74
C LYS A 163 19.65 0.91 22.37
N GLU A 164 20.57 0.23 21.67
CA GLU A 164 21.88 0.77 21.26
C GLU A 164 21.87 1.39 19.84
N THR A 165 21.12 0.81 18.89
CA THR A 165 21.15 1.25 17.49
C THR A 165 19.80 0.95 16.80
N PRO A 166 19.21 1.92 16.06
CA PRO A 166 19.68 3.30 15.82
C PRO A 166 19.53 4.20 17.06
N THR A 167 20.05 5.43 16.99
CA THR A 167 19.86 6.44 18.05
C THR A 167 18.39 6.86 18.17
N LEU A 168 17.98 7.42 19.32
CA LEU A 168 16.61 7.89 19.47
C LEU A 168 16.26 9.07 18.55
N GLU A 169 17.24 9.87 18.15
CA GLU A 169 17.02 10.93 17.16
C GLU A 169 16.66 10.34 15.79
N GLU A 170 17.37 9.31 15.34
CA GLU A 170 17.06 8.57 14.11
C GLU A 170 15.70 7.85 14.20
N VAL A 171 15.34 7.30 15.38
CA VAL A 171 14.01 6.72 15.62
C VAL A 171 12.91 7.78 15.48
N VAL A 172 13.11 8.98 16.04
CA VAL A 172 12.15 10.10 15.91
C VAL A 172 11.99 10.52 14.45
N GLU A 173 13.10 10.67 13.72
CA GLU A 173 13.10 10.98 12.29
C GLU A 173 12.32 9.94 11.48
N GLU A 174 12.56 8.65 11.74
CA GLU A 174 11.88 7.55 11.07
C GLU A 174 10.38 7.53 11.38
N LEU A 175 9.96 7.77 12.63
CA LEU A 175 8.55 7.85 12.99
C LEU A 175 7.83 9.02 12.31
N ILE A 176 8.49 10.18 12.21
CA ILE A 176 7.96 11.34 11.50
C ILE A 176 7.82 11.03 10.00
N ASP A 177 8.83 10.40 9.41
CA ASP A 177 8.77 10.01 8.01
C ASP A 177 7.62 9.02 7.78
N TYR A 178 7.50 7.97 8.60
CA TYR A 178 6.40 7.01 8.54
C TYR A 178 5.05 7.69 8.65
N TYR A 179 4.89 8.63 9.56
CA TYR A 179 3.65 9.36 9.74
C TYR A 179 3.27 10.25 8.54
N ASN A 180 4.26 10.71 7.76
CA ASN A 180 4.08 11.65 6.65
C ASN A 180 4.03 10.99 5.26
N THR A 181 4.84 9.96 5.00
CA THR A 181 5.08 9.43 3.64
C THR A 181 4.35 8.12 3.37
N SER A 182 3.88 7.43 4.41
CA SER A 182 3.38 6.06 4.28
C SER A 182 1.84 5.96 4.31
N ILE A 183 1.37 4.71 4.34
CA ILE A 183 -0.01 4.29 4.62
C ILE A 183 -0.61 5.00 5.85
N PHE A 184 0.20 5.32 6.86
CA PHE A 184 -0.25 5.99 8.09
C PHE A 184 -0.72 7.43 7.86
N SER A 185 -0.23 8.12 6.83
CA SER A 185 -0.71 9.47 6.49
C SER A 185 -2.16 9.46 5.97
N ILE A 186 -2.60 8.31 5.42
CA ILE A 186 -3.90 8.10 4.80
C ILE A 186 -4.87 7.44 5.78
N PHE A 187 -4.43 6.32 6.37
CA PHE A 187 -5.22 5.42 7.22
C PHE A 187 -5.04 5.65 8.72
N GLY A 188 -4.04 6.43 9.12
CA GLY A 188 -3.80 6.71 10.53
C GLY A 188 -5.07 7.20 11.21
N SER A 189 -5.32 6.76 12.44
CA SER A 189 -6.48 7.16 13.21
C SER A 189 -6.62 8.70 13.16
N ARG A 190 -7.73 9.21 12.61
CA ARG A 190 -8.03 10.65 12.42
C ARG A 190 -7.39 11.34 11.19
N ARG A 191 -6.96 10.59 10.19
CA ARG A 191 -6.47 11.10 8.89
C ARG A 191 -7.58 11.25 7.85
N LYS A 192 -7.19 11.42 6.58
CA LYS A 192 -8.10 11.67 5.46
C LYS A 192 -9.17 10.59 5.37
N VAL A 193 -8.79 9.31 5.39
CA VAL A 193 -9.77 8.21 5.28
C VAL A 193 -10.75 8.23 6.44
N ASP A 194 -10.29 8.37 7.69
CA ASP A 194 -11.18 8.49 8.85
C ASP A 194 -12.15 9.68 8.73
N LYS A 195 -11.67 10.84 8.26
CA LYS A 195 -12.54 12.00 7.99
C LYS A 195 -13.59 11.68 6.93
N HIS A 196 -13.22 10.99 5.85
CA HIS A 196 -14.13 10.62 4.78
C HIS A 196 -15.12 9.52 5.18
N ILE A 197 -14.70 8.55 6.00
CA ILE A 197 -15.58 7.53 6.58
C ILE A 197 -16.56 8.18 7.55
N LYS A 198 -16.10 9.11 8.41
CA LYS A 198 -16.98 9.87 9.32
C LYS A 198 -17.97 10.75 8.57
N ASP A 199 -17.51 11.47 7.55
CA ASP A 199 -18.37 12.25 6.65
C ASP A 199 -19.42 11.35 5.98
N PHE A 200 -18.99 10.20 5.45
CA PHE A 200 -19.89 9.21 4.90
C PHE A 200 -20.91 8.74 5.94
N PHE A 201 -20.48 8.37 7.14
CA PHE A 201 -21.36 7.82 8.18
C PHE A 201 -22.34 8.86 8.75
N TRP A 202 -21.89 10.09 9.00
CA TRP A 202 -22.71 11.11 9.66
C TRP A 202 -23.56 11.93 8.70
N ASN A 203 -23.13 12.11 7.45
CA ASN A 203 -23.82 12.98 6.49
C ASN A 203 -24.51 12.18 5.39
N ILE A 204 -23.85 11.16 4.82
CA ILE A 204 -24.37 10.45 3.63
C ILE A 204 -25.20 9.22 3.98
N LEU A 205 -24.74 8.41 4.93
CA LEU A 205 -25.42 7.20 5.39
C LEU A 205 -26.85 7.52 5.87
N PRO A 206 -27.11 8.59 6.64
CA PRO A 206 -28.46 8.87 7.10
C PRO A 206 -29.39 9.26 5.93
N GLU A 207 -28.93 10.02 4.94
CA GLU A 207 -29.71 10.28 3.71
C GLU A 207 -30.03 8.98 2.94
N CYS A 208 -29.09 8.04 2.91
CA CYS A 208 -29.27 6.76 2.23
C CYS A 208 -30.24 5.81 2.97
N PHE A 209 -30.30 5.87 4.30
CA PHE A 209 -30.92 4.82 5.13
C PHE A 209 -32.04 5.28 6.07
N ILE A 210 -32.23 6.57 6.37
CA ILE A 210 -33.23 7.07 7.34
C ILE A 210 -34.67 6.67 6.96
N ASN A 211 -34.99 6.58 5.66
CA ASN A 211 -36.33 6.26 5.16
C ASN A 211 -36.44 4.91 4.44
N LYS A 212 -35.37 4.11 4.38
CA LYS A 212 -35.31 2.84 3.62
C LYS A 212 -35.22 1.61 4.52
N LYS A 213 -35.95 1.64 5.64
CA LYS A 213 -36.00 0.53 6.61
C LYS A 213 -36.36 -0.82 5.97
N GLU A 214 -37.09 -0.81 4.86
CA GLU A 214 -37.63 -2.02 4.23
C GLU A 214 -36.58 -2.84 3.45
N GLU A 215 -35.54 -2.22 2.87
CA GLU A 215 -34.58 -2.94 2.01
C GLU A 215 -33.49 -3.69 2.81
N ILE A 216 -33.06 -3.17 3.95
CA ILE A 216 -31.98 -3.76 4.77
C ILE A 216 -32.51 -4.51 5.98
N ASN A 217 -33.50 -3.98 6.70
CA ASN A 217 -33.89 -4.57 7.99
C ASN A 217 -34.55 -5.94 7.86
N GLY A 218 -35.01 -6.31 6.66
CA GLY A 218 -35.55 -7.64 6.35
C GLY A 218 -34.50 -8.72 6.12
N LEU A 219 -33.22 -8.36 5.98
CA LEU A 219 -32.13 -9.32 5.77
C LEU A 219 -31.61 -9.86 7.10
N ASP A 220 -30.96 -11.03 7.08
CA ASP A 220 -30.20 -11.51 8.25
C ASP A 220 -29.02 -10.58 8.57
N LYS A 221 -28.66 -10.44 9.86
CA LYS A 221 -27.60 -9.52 10.31
C LYS A 221 -26.27 -9.72 9.60
N GLY A 222 -25.86 -10.97 9.35
CA GLY A 222 -24.61 -11.25 8.65
C GLY A 222 -24.65 -10.85 7.16
N ILE A 223 -25.83 -10.87 6.55
CA ILE A 223 -26.04 -10.39 5.18
C ILE A 223 -26.08 -8.86 5.15
N GLN A 224 -26.78 -8.23 6.11
CA GLN A 224 -26.84 -6.78 6.24
C GLN A 224 -25.43 -6.18 6.32
N GLU A 225 -24.57 -6.74 7.16
CA GLU A 225 -23.17 -6.31 7.31
C GLU A 225 -22.43 -6.33 5.96
N LYS A 226 -22.47 -7.45 5.24
CA LYS A 226 -21.80 -7.60 3.94
C LYS A 226 -22.33 -6.61 2.89
N VAL A 227 -23.64 -6.41 2.83
CA VAL A 227 -24.27 -5.48 1.88
C VAL A 227 -23.86 -4.05 2.17
N ILE A 228 -23.89 -3.64 3.44
CA ILE A 228 -23.49 -2.29 3.86
C ILE A 228 -22.01 -2.07 3.54
N ILE A 229 -21.11 -2.97 3.94
CA ILE A 229 -19.67 -2.85 3.66
C ILE A 229 -19.41 -2.73 2.15
N ARG A 230 -20.05 -3.56 1.32
CA ARG A 230 -19.92 -3.48 -0.14
C ARG A 230 -20.42 -2.15 -0.69
N TYR A 231 -21.53 -1.64 -0.17
CA TYR A 231 -22.08 -0.35 -0.57
C TYR A 231 -21.13 0.79 -0.22
N VAL A 232 -20.64 0.85 1.03
CA VAL A 232 -19.65 1.87 1.47
C VAL A 232 -18.38 1.80 0.62
N SER A 233 -17.86 0.59 0.38
CA SER A 233 -16.66 0.38 -0.44
C SER A 233 -16.86 0.89 -1.87
N SER A 234 -18.01 0.59 -2.47
CA SER A 234 -18.36 1.08 -3.81
C SER A 234 -18.48 2.60 -3.84
N TRP A 235 -19.12 3.20 -2.83
CA TRP A 235 -19.26 4.65 -2.76
C TRP A 235 -17.88 5.35 -2.63
N LEU A 236 -17.02 4.86 -1.74
CA LEU A 236 -15.66 5.38 -1.57
C LEU A 236 -14.86 5.24 -2.87
N ASN A 237 -14.91 4.08 -3.53
CA ASN A 237 -14.23 3.87 -4.81
C ASN A 237 -14.67 4.92 -5.84
N ASN A 238 -15.98 5.14 -6.00
CA ASN A 238 -16.50 6.11 -6.97
C ASN A 238 -16.14 7.57 -6.61
N LYS A 239 -16.09 7.93 -5.32
CA LYS A 239 -15.74 9.28 -4.87
C LYS A 239 -14.36 9.72 -5.35
N TYR A 240 -13.41 8.78 -5.48
CA TYR A 240 -12.04 9.07 -5.90
C TYR A 240 -11.75 8.79 -7.37
N MET A 241 -12.74 8.45 -8.19
CA MET A 241 -12.53 8.26 -9.63
C MET A 241 -12.36 9.59 -10.40
N PHE A 242 -12.75 10.71 -9.80
CA PHE A 242 -12.82 12.01 -10.46
C PHE A 242 -12.04 13.10 -9.72
N ASN A 243 -11.22 13.85 -10.45
CA ASN A 243 -10.60 15.09 -10.01
C ASN A 243 -10.46 16.03 -11.21
N ASP A 244 -11.41 16.95 -11.41
CA ASP A 244 -11.56 17.81 -12.61
C ASP A 244 -11.65 17.07 -13.96
N GLY A 245 -11.76 15.74 -13.90
CA GLY A 245 -11.77 14.77 -15.00
C GLY A 245 -11.66 13.35 -14.45
N TYR A 246 -11.72 12.32 -15.30
CA TYR A 246 -11.39 10.95 -14.87
C TYR A 246 -9.90 10.87 -14.55
N LEU A 247 -9.58 10.31 -13.39
CA LEU A 247 -8.20 9.96 -13.08
C LEU A 247 -7.77 8.76 -13.94
N ASP A 248 -6.54 8.82 -14.45
CA ASP A 248 -5.89 7.64 -15.02
C ASP A 248 -5.71 6.60 -13.90
N VAL A 249 -5.90 5.33 -14.26
CA VAL A 249 -5.73 4.22 -13.32
C VAL A 249 -4.26 3.84 -13.18
N GLU A 250 -3.81 3.65 -11.95
CA GLU A 250 -2.46 3.18 -11.64
C GLU A 250 -2.38 1.64 -11.74
N PRO A 251 -1.24 1.06 -12.18
CA PRO A 251 -1.07 -0.39 -12.31
C PRO A 251 -1.49 -1.24 -11.11
N ILE A 252 -1.29 -0.73 -9.89
CA ILE A 252 -1.61 -1.42 -8.65
C ILE A 252 -3.12 -1.65 -8.48
N GLU A 253 -3.97 -0.81 -9.07
CA GLU A 253 -5.43 -0.89 -8.98
C GLU A 253 -6.02 -2.10 -9.74
N MET A 254 -5.26 -2.70 -10.66
CA MET A 254 -5.69 -3.88 -11.40
C MET A 254 -5.74 -5.15 -10.53
N TYR A 255 -5.03 -5.16 -9.40
CA TYR A 255 -4.73 -6.36 -8.65
C TYR A 255 -5.29 -6.30 -7.22
N MET A 256 -5.80 -7.44 -6.74
CA MET A 256 -6.12 -7.67 -5.34
C MET A 256 -5.27 -8.84 -4.84
N PHE A 257 -4.17 -8.50 -4.14
CA PHE A 257 -3.16 -9.43 -3.63
C PHE A 257 -2.91 -9.18 -2.13
N PRO A 258 -2.96 -10.20 -1.26
CA PRO A 258 -3.44 -11.55 -1.54
C PRO A 258 -4.94 -11.57 -1.90
N ASN A 259 -5.42 -12.66 -2.48
CA ASN A 259 -6.84 -12.81 -2.76
C ASN A 259 -7.61 -13.09 -1.45
N PRO A 260 -8.58 -12.25 -1.03
CA PRO A 260 -9.36 -12.47 0.17
C PRO A 260 -10.49 -13.50 -0.01
N ILE A 261 -10.63 -14.09 -1.19
CA ILE A 261 -11.68 -15.04 -1.53
C ILE A 261 -11.10 -16.44 -1.66
N ASP A 262 -11.51 -17.35 -0.78
CA ASP A 262 -11.06 -18.75 -0.80
C ASP A 262 -11.59 -19.50 -2.02
N LYS A 263 -12.87 -19.27 -2.38
CA LYS A 263 -13.50 -19.87 -3.57
C LYS A 263 -12.84 -19.42 -4.87
N ILE A 264 -12.76 -20.32 -5.84
CA ILE A 264 -12.28 -19.98 -7.19
C ILE A 264 -13.22 -18.95 -7.82
N CYS A 265 -12.64 -17.82 -8.24
CA CYS A 265 -13.34 -16.79 -8.98
C CYS A 265 -12.75 -16.62 -10.38
N ASN A 266 -13.54 -16.02 -11.27
CA ASN A 266 -13.06 -15.66 -12.59
C ASN A 266 -11.96 -14.61 -12.46
N CYS A 267 -10.92 -14.72 -13.29
CA CYS A 267 -9.71 -13.91 -13.25
C CYS A 267 -8.90 -14.01 -11.94
N ASP A 268 -9.09 -15.07 -11.15
CA ASP A 268 -8.11 -15.47 -10.12
C ASP A 268 -6.78 -15.79 -10.81
N ILE A 269 -5.68 -15.41 -10.16
CA ILE A 269 -4.32 -15.69 -10.58
C ILE A 269 -3.73 -16.78 -9.70
N TYR A 270 -3.24 -17.83 -10.35
CA TYR A 270 -2.56 -18.95 -9.71
C TYR A 270 -1.10 -18.98 -10.13
N LYS A 271 -0.26 -19.45 -9.22
CA LYS A 271 1.11 -19.86 -9.49
C LYS A 271 1.20 -21.36 -9.28
N ASP A 272 1.85 -22.04 -10.20
CA ASP A 272 2.27 -23.43 -10.08
C ASP A 272 3.57 -23.48 -9.28
N ASP A 273 3.57 -24.13 -8.12
CA ASP A 273 4.76 -24.18 -7.25
C ASP A 273 5.88 -25.06 -7.81
N ASP A 274 5.56 -26.02 -8.68
CA ASP A 274 6.55 -26.93 -9.27
C ASP A 274 7.29 -26.26 -10.43
N SER A 275 6.57 -25.49 -11.26
CA SER A 275 7.11 -24.88 -12.48
C SER A 275 7.33 -23.36 -12.40
N ASN A 276 6.80 -22.71 -11.36
CA ASN A 276 6.71 -21.25 -11.22
C ASN A 276 5.93 -20.57 -12.36
N GLU A 277 5.17 -21.34 -13.16
CA GLU A 277 4.27 -20.84 -14.18
C GLU A 277 3.08 -20.12 -13.54
N LYS A 278 2.59 -19.07 -14.18
CA LYS A 278 1.44 -18.29 -13.70
C LYS A 278 0.26 -18.49 -14.66
N PHE A 279 -0.93 -18.60 -14.08
CA PHE A 279 -2.17 -18.86 -14.80
C PHE A 279 -3.26 -17.91 -14.34
N ILE A 280 -4.19 -17.60 -15.24
CA ILE A 280 -5.40 -16.84 -14.91
C ILE A 280 -6.65 -17.65 -15.25
N VAL A 281 -7.63 -17.66 -14.36
CA VAL A 281 -8.92 -18.33 -14.57
C VAL A 281 -9.74 -17.56 -15.60
N LEU A 282 -10.18 -18.24 -16.66
CA LEU A 282 -11.05 -17.71 -17.70
C LEU A 282 -12.47 -18.31 -17.68
N THR A 283 -12.72 -19.31 -16.82
CA THR A 283 -14.08 -19.85 -16.63
C THR A 283 -15.05 -18.71 -16.25
N PRO A 284 -16.20 -18.59 -16.93
CA PRO A 284 -17.20 -17.57 -16.62
C PRO A 284 -17.67 -17.61 -15.17
N ALA A 285 -17.92 -16.43 -14.59
CA ALA A 285 -18.37 -16.31 -13.20
C ALA A 285 -19.68 -17.08 -12.92
N CYS A 286 -20.60 -17.17 -13.89
CA CYS A 286 -21.85 -17.90 -13.73
C CYS A 286 -21.67 -19.41 -13.56
N ASP A 287 -20.62 -19.99 -14.14
CA ASP A 287 -20.34 -21.42 -14.05
C ASP A 287 -19.64 -21.77 -12.73
N LEU A 288 -18.78 -20.86 -12.25
CA LEU A 288 -18.12 -20.95 -10.95
C LEU A 288 -19.10 -20.73 -9.79
N ALA A 289 -19.99 -19.73 -9.87
CA ALA A 289 -20.91 -19.37 -8.80
C ALA A 289 -21.93 -20.46 -8.46
N ASN A 290 -22.28 -21.29 -9.44
CA ASN A 290 -23.20 -22.41 -9.24
C ASN A 290 -22.52 -23.67 -8.73
N ASP A 291 -21.21 -23.65 -8.49
CA ASP A 291 -20.46 -24.83 -8.12
C ASP A 291 -20.74 -25.96 -9.15
N LYS A 292 -20.77 -25.63 -10.45
CA LYS A 292 -21.05 -26.61 -11.54
C LYS A 292 -19.84 -26.93 -12.40
N ALA A 293 -18.85 -26.05 -12.43
CA ALA A 293 -17.63 -26.29 -13.17
C ALA A 293 -16.75 -27.32 -12.43
N GLU A 294 -16.61 -28.51 -13.00
CA GLU A 294 -15.61 -29.51 -12.58
C GLU A 294 -14.25 -29.23 -13.23
N ASN A 295 -14.27 -28.71 -14.45
CA ASN A 295 -13.08 -28.37 -15.22
C ASN A 295 -12.95 -26.85 -15.30
N ILE A 296 -11.83 -26.33 -14.83
CA ILE A 296 -11.54 -24.89 -14.77
C ILE A 296 -10.61 -24.54 -15.91
N LEU A 297 -11.04 -23.58 -16.74
CA LEU A 297 -10.29 -23.08 -17.87
C LEU A 297 -9.32 -22.00 -17.39
N PHE A 298 -8.07 -22.15 -17.78
CA PHE A 298 -7.00 -21.19 -17.55
C PHE A 298 -6.38 -20.72 -18.86
N ALA A 299 -5.81 -19.52 -18.84
CA ALA A 299 -4.76 -19.11 -19.78
C ALA A 299 -3.43 -18.92 -19.04
N LYS A 300 -2.33 -19.23 -19.71
CA LYS A 300 -0.99 -18.96 -19.19
C LYS A 300 -0.68 -17.46 -19.23
N ILE A 301 -0.09 -16.96 -18.15
CA ILE A 301 0.51 -15.62 -18.08
C ILE A 301 1.97 -15.77 -18.48
N GLN A 302 2.28 -15.27 -19.67
CA GLN A 302 3.63 -15.21 -20.21
C GLN A 302 4.41 -14.04 -19.61
N SER A 303 5.71 -14.20 -19.41
CA SER A 303 6.57 -13.09 -19.00
C SER A 303 6.71 -12.07 -20.12
N TYR A 304 7.16 -10.86 -19.81
CA TYR A 304 7.34 -9.83 -20.83
C TYR A 304 8.41 -10.20 -21.86
N GLU A 305 9.42 -10.94 -21.44
CA GLU A 305 10.57 -11.33 -22.25
C GLU A 305 10.19 -12.34 -23.33
N SER A 306 9.14 -13.16 -23.12
CA SER A 306 8.68 -14.16 -24.09
C SER A 306 7.84 -13.56 -25.22
N VAL A 307 7.48 -12.28 -25.14
CA VAL A 307 6.80 -11.55 -26.22
C VAL A 307 7.82 -10.67 -26.94
N ASP A 308 8.46 -11.23 -27.98
CA ASP A 308 9.60 -10.64 -28.71
C ASP A 308 9.46 -9.15 -29.04
N GLU A 309 8.29 -8.71 -29.53
CA GLU A 309 8.07 -7.31 -29.92
C GLU A 309 8.00 -6.36 -28.72
N PHE A 310 7.39 -6.80 -27.63
CA PHE A 310 7.37 -6.03 -26.39
C PHE A 310 8.77 -5.96 -25.80
N ASN A 311 9.46 -7.10 -25.70
CA ASN A 311 10.83 -7.19 -25.19
C ASN A 311 11.80 -6.29 -25.99
N LYS A 312 11.75 -6.35 -27.32
CA LYS A 312 12.54 -5.45 -28.21
C LYS A 312 12.23 -3.97 -27.95
N THR A 313 10.97 -3.62 -27.68
CA THR A 313 10.57 -2.24 -27.40
C THR A 313 11.10 -1.78 -26.04
N ILE A 314 11.03 -2.62 -25.01
CA ILE A 314 11.56 -2.33 -23.67
C ILE A 314 13.09 -2.21 -23.69
N GLN A 315 13.80 -3.11 -24.38
CA GLN A 315 15.26 -3.05 -24.51
C GLN A 315 15.71 -1.71 -25.12
N LYS A 316 15.07 -1.27 -26.21
CA LYS A 316 15.33 0.04 -26.82
C LYS A 316 15.07 1.20 -25.87
N CYS A 317 14.01 1.13 -25.06
CA CYS A 317 13.73 2.17 -24.07
C CYS A 317 14.79 2.20 -22.96
N SER A 318 15.26 1.03 -22.51
CA SER A 318 16.31 0.91 -21.51
C SER A 318 17.64 1.45 -22.01
N GLU A 319 18.01 1.16 -23.27
CA GLU A 319 19.20 1.70 -23.91
C GLU A 319 19.15 3.24 -24.00
N GLN A 320 18.02 3.81 -24.42
CA GLN A 320 17.82 5.27 -24.47
C GLN A 320 17.94 5.93 -23.09
N GLN A 321 17.42 5.28 -22.04
CA GLN A 321 17.48 5.82 -20.69
C GLN A 321 18.91 5.80 -20.12
N LYS A 322 19.72 4.80 -20.48
CA LYS A 322 21.13 4.70 -20.06
C LYS A 322 22.01 5.77 -20.69
N THR A 323 21.64 6.27 -21.88
CA THR A 323 22.34 7.36 -22.56
C THR A 323 21.84 8.75 -22.14
N GLU A 324 21.06 8.84 -21.05
CA GLU A 324 20.37 10.07 -20.58
C GLU A 324 19.46 10.72 -21.64
N GLU A 325 19.14 10.01 -22.72
CA GLU A 325 18.22 10.48 -23.74
C GLU A 325 16.78 10.24 -23.30
N LYS A 326 15.91 11.23 -23.53
CA LYS A 326 14.47 11.07 -23.33
C LYS A 326 13.95 9.97 -24.25
N ILE A 327 13.22 8.99 -23.68
CA ILE A 327 12.58 7.92 -24.46
C ILE A 327 11.74 8.55 -25.59
N SER A 328 11.99 8.09 -26.82
CA SER A 328 11.32 8.64 -28.01
C SER A 328 9.80 8.49 -27.94
N ASN A 329 9.06 9.47 -28.47
CA ASN A 329 7.59 9.42 -28.53
C ASN A 329 7.08 8.17 -29.26
N GLY A 330 7.80 7.69 -30.29
CA GLY A 330 7.46 6.47 -31.00
C GLY A 330 7.50 5.23 -30.11
N ASN A 331 8.54 5.08 -29.29
CA ASN A 331 8.64 3.95 -28.35
C ASN A 331 7.62 4.05 -27.22
N ARG A 332 7.38 5.26 -26.69
CA ARG A 332 6.32 5.51 -25.69
C ARG A 332 4.95 5.10 -26.21
N ASN A 333 4.62 5.47 -27.45
CA ASN A 333 3.34 5.13 -28.07
C ASN A 333 3.21 3.62 -28.33
N LYS A 334 4.30 2.93 -28.69
CA LYS A 334 4.30 1.47 -28.81
C LYS A 334 4.07 0.78 -27.47
N LEU A 335 4.70 1.23 -26.39
CA LEU A 335 4.43 0.68 -25.05
C LEU A 335 2.98 0.96 -24.61
N ALA A 336 2.50 2.19 -24.85
CA ALA A 336 1.13 2.56 -24.53
C ALA A 336 0.09 1.75 -25.33
N SER A 337 0.40 1.30 -26.55
CA SER A 337 -0.53 0.44 -27.30
C SER A 337 -0.61 -0.97 -26.73
N TRP A 338 0.45 -1.48 -26.12
CA TRP A 338 0.36 -2.74 -25.35
C TRP A 338 -0.49 -2.56 -24.09
N SER A 339 -0.25 -1.51 -23.30
CA SER A 339 -1.01 -1.30 -22.05
C SER A 339 -2.48 -0.96 -22.27
N ARG A 340 -2.79 -0.23 -23.34
CA ARG A 340 -4.17 0.04 -23.80
C ARG A 340 -4.75 -1.11 -24.61
N ASN A 341 -4.00 -2.19 -24.79
CA ASN A 341 -4.44 -3.37 -25.51
C ASN A 341 -4.90 -3.07 -26.95
N SER A 342 -4.31 -2.07 -27.59
CA SER A 342 -4.56 -1.64 -28.97
C SER A 342 -3.46 -2.04 -29.96
N HIS A 343 -2.41 -2.72 -29.49
CA HIS A 343 -1.38 -3.29 -30.35
C HIS A 343 -1.96 -4.32 -31.34
N GLU A 344 -1.38 -4.50 -32.53
CA GLU A 344 -1.91 -5.44 -33.54
C GLU A 344 -2.00 -6.90 -33.03
N LYS A 345 -1.08 -7.29 -32.14
CA LYS A 345 -1.08 -8.60 -31.45
C LYS A 345 -1.92 -8.64 -30.18
N SER A 346 -2.53 -7.53 -29.77
CA SER A 346 -3.37 -7.48 -28.59
C SER A 346 -4.58 -8.41 -28.72
N MET A 347 -5.00 -8.78 -29.93
CA MET A 347 -6.11 -9.72 -30.04
C MET A 347 -5.79 -11.07 -29.37
N ARG A 348 -4.53 -11.52 -29.39
CA ARG A 348 -4.05 -12.72 -28.68
C ARG A 348 -3.67 -12.45 -27.23
N TYR A 349 -3.06 -11.30 -26.96
CA TYR A 349 -2.45 -11.01 -25.67
C TYR A 349 -3.19 -9.93 -24.88
N HIS A 350 -3.46 -10.17 -23.61
CA HIS A 350 -3.91 -9.12 -22.68
C HIS A 350 -2.74 -8.71 -21.77
N PHE A 351 -2.41 -7.42 -21.75
CA PHE A 351 -1.32 -6.89 -20.94
C PHE A 351 -1.70 -6.82 -19.45
N LEU A 352 -0.84 -7.37 -18.60
CA LEU A 352 -0.90 -7.28 -17.15
C LEU A 352 0.31 -6.45 -16.69
N PRO A 353 0.16 -5.26 -16.06
CA PRO A 353 1.28 -4.42 -15.68
C PRO A 353 2.07 -4.97 -14.48
N LYS A 354 3.37 -4.65 -14.40
CA LYS A 354 4.23 -5.00 -13.26
C LYS A 354 3.97 -4.08 -12.08
N VAL A 355 3.93 -4.66 -10.88
CA VAL A 355 3.83 -3.95 -9.59
C VAL A 355 4.79 -4.58 -8.57
N GLY A 356 4.98 -3.94 -7.41
CA GLY A 356 5.99 -4.38 -6.42
C GLY A 356 5.84 -5.83 -5.94
N PHE A 357 4.62 -6.36 -5.92
CA PHE A 357 4.31 -7.72 -5.46
C PHE A 357 3.96 -8.71 -6.59
N PHE A 358 3.95 -8.26 -7.85
CA PHE A 358 3.58 -9.11 -8.98
C PHE A 358 4.27 -8.68 -10.28
N ASP A 359 4.96 -9.62 -10.91
CA ASP A 359 5.80 -9.33 -12.09
C ASP A 359 5.02 -8.85 -13.33
N GLY A 360 3.69 -9.05 -13.36
CA GLY A 360 2.89 -8.78 -14.55
C GLY A 360 3.15 -9.80 -15.65
N GLY A 361 2.89 -9.40 -16.89
CA GLY A 361 3.13 -10.21 -18.08
C GLY A 361 2.05 -10.02 -19.15
N PHE A 362 1.82 -11.07 -19.92
CA PHE A 362 0.74 -11.14 -20.90
C PHE A 362 -0.08 -12.39 -20.69
N ILE A 363 -1.40 -12.24 -20.54
CA ILE A 363 -2.31 -13.37 -20.68
C ILE A 363 -2.29 -13.78 -22.15
N ASP A 364 -1.89 -15.01 -22.44
CA ASP A 364 -1.87 -15.54 -23.79
C ASP A 364 -3.12 -16.38 -24.04
N PHE A 365 -4.11 -15.81 -24.74
CA PHE A 365 -5.37 -16.50 -25.03
C PHE A 365 -5.21 -17.71 -25.97
N SER A 366 -4.04 -17.93 -26.56
CA SER A 366 -3.73 -19.14 -27.33
C SER A 366 -3.22 -20.30 -26.47
N LEU A 367 -2.72 -20.03 -25.26
CA LEU A 367 -2.15 -21.03 -24.35
C LEU A 367 -3.13 -21.35 -23.25
N LEU A 368 -4.16 -22.10 -23.62
CA LEU A 368 -5.22 -22.54 -22.72
C LEU A 368 -4.87 -23.88 -22.09
N THR A 369 -5.23 -24.05 -20.83
CA THR A 369 -5.23 -25.35 -20.16
C THR A 369 -6.51 -25.51 -19.36
N CYS A 370 -6.99 -26.74 -19.24
CA CYS A 370 -8.21 -27.06 -18.52
C CYS A 370 -7.85 -28.07 -17.45
N LEU A 371 -8.08 -27.71 -16.19
CA LEU A 371 -7.68 -28.55 -15.05
C LEU A 371 -8.92 -28.95 -14.28
N LYS A 372 -8.97 -30.23 -13.91
CA LYS A 372 -10.03 -30.74 -13.05
C LYS A 372 -9.81 -30.22 -11.64
N TYR A 373 -10.85 -29.68 -11.02
CA TYR A 373 -10.82 -29.16 -9.66
C TYR A 373 -11.46 -30.16 -8.69
N ASP A 374 -10.68 -30.61 -7.71
CA ASP A 374 -11.15 -31.42 -6.59
C ASP A 374 -11.60 -30.48 -5.46
N ARG A 375 -12.92 -30.42 -5.23
CA ARG A 375 -13.51 -29.53 -4.24
C ARG A 375 -13.39 -30.01 -2.81
N GLU A 376 -13.29 -31.31 -2.61
CA GLU A 376 -13.14 -31.87 -1.26
C GLU A 376 -11.75 -31.55 -0.73
N LYS A 377 -10.75 -31.55 -1.61
CA LYS A 377 -9.36 -31.21 -1.27
C LYS A 377 -9.00 -29.74 -1.52
N ASN A 378 -9.83 -29.01 -2.26
CA ASN A 378 -9.58 -27.63 -2.68
C ASN A 378 -8.27 -27.52 -3.49
N GLU A 379 -8.07 -28.46 -4.41
CA GLU A 379 -6.84 -28.67 -5.18
C GLU A 379 -7.14 -28.94 -6.66
N PHE A 380 -6.16 -28.71 -7.53
CA PHE A 380 -6.25 -29.06 -8.94
C PHE A 380 -5.57 -30.40 -9.21
N ALA A 381 -6.19 -31.24 -10.03
CA ALA A 381 -5.54 -32.43 -10.53
C ALA A 381 -4.31 -32.04 -11.36
N GLU A 382 -3.23 -32.83 -11.26
CA GLU A 382 -2.03 -32.77 -12.11
C GLU A 382 -1.13 -31.55 -11.92
N ARG A 383 -1.53 -30.53 -11.14
CA ARG A 383 -0.70 -29.34 -10.87
C ARG A 383 -0.87 -28.81 -9.46
N ASN A 384 0.25 -28.46 -8.83
CA ASN A 384 0.27 -27.81 -7.52
C ASN A 384 0.05 -26.29 -7.65
N LEU A 385 -1.22 -25.88 -7.84
CA LEU A 385 -1.58 -24.48 -8.05
C LEU A 385 -1.93 -23.78 -6.74
N VAL A 386 -1.19 -22.72 -6.42
CA VAL A 386 -1.46 -21.81 -5.31
C VAL A 386 -2.08 -20.52 -5.81
N LYS A 387 -3.22 -20.13 -5.23
CA LYS A 387 -3.86 -18.85 -5.52
C LYS A 387 -3.03 -17.71 -4.93
N ILE A 388 -2.60 -16.77 -5.77
CA ILE A 388 -1.77 -15.64 -5.32
C ILE A 388 -2.53 -14.31 -5.32
N GLY A 389 -3.58 -14.18 -6.13
CA GLY A 389 -4.34 -12.94 -6.25
C GLY A 389 -5.54 -13.05 -7.19
N THR A 390 -6.18 -11.93 -7.48
CA THR A 390 -7.19 -11.81 -8.53
C THR A 390 -7.11 -10.44 -9.19
N ILE A 391 -7.59 -10.34 -10.42
CA ILE A 391 -7.87 -9.06 -11.06
C ILE A 391 -9.07 -8.38 -10.38
N THR A 392 -9.09 -7.05 -10.28
CA THR A 392 -10.22 -6.28 -9.74
C THR A 392 -11.37 -6.16 -10.75
N ASP A 393 -12.60 -6.01 -10.26
CA ASP A 393 -13.82 -6.14 -11.09
C ASP A 393 -13.90 -5.14 -12.27
N SER A 394 -13.29 -3.96 -12.13
CA SER A 394 -13.20 -2.95 -13.20
C SER A 394 -12.46 -3.46 -14.45
N PHE A 395 -11.49 -4.36 -14.28
CA PHE A 395 -10.67 -4.90 -15.37
C PHE A 395 -11.10 -6.31 -15.82
N LYS A 396 -11.79 -7.08 -14.97
CA LYS A 396 -12.24 -8.44 -15.31
C LYS A 396 -13.07 -8.47 -16.60
N ARG A 397 -13.98 -7.51 -16.77
CA ARG A 397 -14.88 -7.44 -17.92
C ARG A 397 -14.13 -7.33 -19.24
N ASP A 398 -13.07 -6.52 -19.27
CA ASP A 398 -12.24 -6.36 -20.49
C ASP A 398 -11.49 -7.66 -20.82
N ILE A 399 -10.86 -8.32 -19.82
CA ILE A 399 -10.17 -9.60 -20.02
C ILE A 399 -11.11 -10.64 -20.64
N ILE A 400 -12.29 -10.84 -20.06
CA ILE A 400 -13.24 -11.86 -20.51
C ILE A 400 -13.84 -11.52 -21.88
N ALA A 401 -14.17 -10.24 -22.13
CA ALA A 401 -14.66 -9.80 -23.44
C ALA A 401 -13.63 -10.06 -24.54
N ARG A 402 -12.35 -9.77 -24.27
CA ARG A 402 -11.26 -9.98 -25.23
C ARG A 402 -10.93 -11.45 -25.44
N PHE A 403 -10.94 -12.26 -24.39
CA PHE A 403 -10.85 -13.71 -24.52
C PHE A 403 -11.97 -14.26 -25.41
N SER A 404 -13.22 -13.85 -25.14
CA SER A 404 -14.38 -14.26 -25.94
C SER A 404 -14.24 -13.86 -27.40
N SER A 405 -13.81 -12.61 -27.66
CA SER A 405 -13.56 -12.11 -29.01
C SER A 405 -12.44 -12.88 -29.73
N TYR A 406 -11.36 -13.23 -29.03
CA TYR A 406 -10.26 -14.03 -29.58
C TYR A 406 -10.73 -15.44 -29.96
N TYR A 407 -11.46 -16.10 -29.05
CA TYR A 407 -11.85 -17.50 -29.18
C TYR A 407 -13.01 -17.73 -30.16
N GLN A 408 -13.89 -16.74 -30.32
CA GLN A 408 -15.02 -16.81 -31.26
C GLN A 408 -14.64 -16.56 -32.73
N ARG A 409 -13.37 -16.29 -33.04
CA ARG A 409 -12.95 -15.99 -34.41
C ARG A 409 -13.28 -17.14 -35.35
N GLN A 410 -14.18 -16.86 -36.29
CA GLN A 410 -14.43 -17.70 -37.45
C GLN A 410 -13.43 -17.30 -38.54
N GLY A 411 -12.61 -18.25 -38.99
CA GLY A 411 -11.69 -17.99 -40.09
C GLY A 411 -12.46 -17.66 -41.38
N GLN A 412 -12.00 -16.68 -42.14
CA GLN A 412 -12.47 -16.47 -43.51
C GLN A 412 -11.52 -17.17 -44.48
N PRO A 413 -12.02 -17.87 -45.51
CA PRO A 413 -11.17 -18.36 -46.59
C PRO A 413 -10.35 -17.23 -47.21
N THR A 414 -9.04 -17.43 -47.37
CA THR A 414 -8.18 -16.44 -48.02
C THR A 414 -8.39 -16.50 -49.53
N PHE A 415 -8.75 -15.38 -50.15
CA PHE A 415 -8.82 -15.30 -51.60
C PHE A 415 -7.42 -15.35 -52.22
N ASN A 416 -7.30 -15.99 -53.38
CA ASN A 416 -6.09 -15.93 -54.19
C ASN A 416 -5.91 -14.48 -54.71
N ALA A 417 -4.90 -13.78 -54.20
CA ALA A 417 -4.66 -12.37 -54.50
C ALA A 417 -4.44 -12.12 -56.00
N ASP A 418 -3.70 -13.00 -56.68
CA ASP A 418 -3.44 -12.89 -58.12
C ASP A 418 -4.73 -13.02 -58.94
N SER A 419 -5.64 -13.89 -58.51
CA SER A 419 -6.94 -14.10 -59.18
C SER A 419 -7.87 -12.91 -59.01
N ILE A 420 -7.78 -12.20 -57.88
CA ILE A 420 -8.49 -10.94 -57.66
C ILE A 420 -7.84 -9.84 -58.51
N LEU A 421 -6.52 -9.67 -58.43
CA LEU A 421 -5.81 -8.62 -59.16
C LEU A 421 -6.07 -8.68 -60.68
N LYS A 422 -6.06 -9.87 -61.28
CA LYS A 422 -6.42 -10.08 -62.70
C LYS A 422 -7.84 -9.67 -63.10
N LYS A 423 -8.75 -9.47 -62.13
CA LYS A 423 -10.12 -9.00 -62.39
C LYS A 423 -10.25 -7.48 -62.24
N TYR A 424 -9.29 -6.82 -61.61
CA TYR A 424 -9.32 -5.37 -61.31
C TYR A 424 -8.23 -4.58 -62.05
N LEU A 425 -7.17 -5.25 -62.51
CA LEU A 425 -6.14 -4.77 -63.43
C LEU A 425 -6.33 -5.50 -64.76
#